data_AF-A0A7L2ISL2-F1
#
_entry.id   AF-A0A7L2ISL2-F1
#
_cell.length_a   1.000
_cell.length_b   1.000
_cell.length_c   1.000
_cell.angle_alpha   90.00
_cell.angle_beta   90.00
_cell.angle_gamma   90.00
#
_symmetry.space_group_name_H-M   'P 1'
#
loop_
_entity.id
_entity.type
_entity.pdbx_description
1 polymer ?
#
loop_
_entity_poly.entity_id
_entity_poly.type
_entity_poly.pdbx_seq_one_letter_code
_entity_poly.pdbx_strand_id
1 'polypeptide(L)'
;QLAVANNRIITLQEEMERVKEESSYILESNRKVAKDRSADGQALTEARKQLKEETQLRLDVEKELEVQIGMRQEMELAMKMLEKDVCEKQDALVALRQQLDDLRALKHELSFKLQSSDMGVKQKSELNSRLEEKTNQMAATIKQLEQRLRQAEKERQLAQQDNRLFKQEFGDKINSLQLQVEELSRQRSHLELELKRERERWSQSHQHSQEPRRSTKNWLRQDGKLKIQEENPKLKQPLREENSILPHKTSWFALVVQEQLSGPGSTEVCQLCREESSRGKRKNICKNCGGIFCESCSGNELPLPSSINPERVCDPCHKQLIQQYSSSPL
;
A
#
# COMPACT_ATOMS: atom_id res chain seq x y z
N GLN A 1 -16.85 48.86 110.51
CA GLN A 1 -17.94 48.57 109.54
C GLN A 1 -19.21 49.39 109.81
N LEU A 2 -19.73 49.48 111.05
CA LEU A 2 -20.91 50.32 111.37
C LEU A 2 -20.88 51.75 110.79
N ALA A 3 -19.76 52.47 110.89
CA ALA A 3 -19.66 53.85 110.40
C ALA A 3 -19.94 54.01 108.89
N VAL A 4 -19.61 53.00 108.07
CA VAL A 4 -19.88 53.01 106.61
C VAL A 4 -21.36 52.76 106.34
N ALA A 5 -22.00 51.87 107.12
CA ALA A 5 -23.44 51.63 107.05
C ALA A 5 -24.24 52.87 107.47
N ASN A 6 -23.85 53.53 108.57
CA ASN A 6 -24.53 54.74 109.06
C ASN A 6 -24.44 55.89 108.04
N ASN A 7 -23.27 56.14 107.44
CA ASN A 7 -23.15 57.15 106.39
C ASN A 7 -24.08 56.84 105.20
N ARG A 8 -24.15 55.58 104.75
CA ARG A 8 -25.01 55.18 103.64
C ARG A 8 -26.50 55.28 103.96
N ILE A 9 -26.90 55.07 105.22
CA ILE A 9 -28.27 55.32 105.68
C ILE A 9 -28.59 56.82 105.62
N ILE A 10 -27.68 57.69 106.06
CA ILE A 10 -27.86 59.15 105.99
C ILE A 10 -28.01 59.61 104.54
N THR A 11 -27.15 59.14 103.61
CA THR A 11 -27.25 59.52 102.19
C THR A 11 -28.60 59.09 101.57
N LEU A 12 -29.07 57.89 101.89
CA LEU A 12 -30.35 57.39 101.41
C LEU A 12 -31.54 58.14 102.04
N GLN A 13 -31.43 58.60 103.30
CA GLN A 13 -32.43 59.47 103.91
C GLN A 13 -32.47 60.84 103.24
N GLU A 14 -31.32 61.46 102.95
CA GLU A 14 -31.25 62.72 102.19
C GLU A 14 -31.79 62.60 100.77
N GLU A 15 -31.51 61.49 100.07
CA GLU A 15 -32.07 61.23 98.74
C GLU A 15 -33.59 61.00 98.79
N MET A 16 -34.09 60.27 99.80
CA MET A 16 -35.52 60.06 99.97
C MET A 16 -36.26 61.36 100.31
N GLU A 17 -35.68 62.22 101.15
CA GLU A 17 -36.27 63.52 101.47
C GLU A 17 -36.25 64.46 100.25
N ARG A 18 -35.16 64.50 99.46
CA ARG A 18 -35.12 65.22 98.17
C ARG A 18 -36.19 64.75 97.18
N VAL A 19 -36.33 63.44 96.97
CA VAL A 19 -37.36 62.88 96.05
C VAL A 19 -38.77 63.20 96.54
N LYS A 20 -38.98 63.26 97.86
CA LYS A 20 -40.25 63.62 98.49
C LYS A 20 -40.57 65.11 98.35
N GLU A 21 -39.57 65.99 98.49
CA GLU A 21 -39.69 67.43 98.20
C GLU A 21 -40.00 67.68 96.71
N GLU A 22 -39.28 67.01 95.80
CA GLU A 22 -39.46 67.13 94.36
C GLU A 22 -40.83 66.62 93.90
N SER A 23 -41.30 65.50 94.46
CA SER A 23 -42.64 64.96 94.23
C SER A 23 -43.75 65.88 94.79
N SER A 24 -43.52 66.50 95.95
CA SER A 24 -44.43 67.51 96.51
C SER A 24 -44.50 68.76 95.62
N TYR A 25 -43.37 69.22 95.10
CA TYR A 25 -43.29 70.36 94.17
C TYR A 25 -44.05 70.08 92.86
N ILE A 26 -43.93 68.88 92.30
CA ILE A 26 -44.70 68.45 91.12
C ILE A 26 -46.20 68.39 91.42
N LEU A 27 -46.61 67.91 92.59
CA LEU A 27 -48.03 67.87 93.00
C LEU A 27 -48.62 69.27 93.24
N GLU A 28 -47.88 70.19 93.85
CA GLU A 28 -48.33 71.57 94.05
C GLU A 28 -48.33 72.39 92.76
N SER A 29 -47.37 72.15 91.86
CA SER A 29 -47.37 72.71 90.50
C SER A 29 -48.64 72.29 89.74
N ASN A 30 -48.94 70.98 89.72
CA ASN A 30 -50.16 70.47 89.10
C ASN A 30 -51.46 71.00 89.75
N ARG A 31 -51.46 71.27 91.07
CA ARG A 31 -52.59 71.93 91.75
C ARG A 31 -52.76 73.40 91.36
N LYS A 32 -51.69 74.14 91.07
CA LYS A 32 -51.76 75.54 90.59
C LYS A 32 -52.24 75.62 89.14
N VAL A 33 -51.75 74.74 88.26
CA VAL A 33 -52.15 74.66 86.84
C VAL A 33 -53.65 74.30 86.65
N ALA A 34 -54.31 73.74 87.67
CA ALA A 34 -55.73 73.40 87.59
C ALA A 34 -56.70 74.60 87.71
N LYS A 35 -56.24 75.81 88.11
CA LYS A 35 -57.14 76.91 88.53
C LYS A 35 -57.45 77.96 87.47
N ASP A 36 -56.65 78.09 86.40
CA ASP A 36 -56.97 78.92 85.23
C ASP A 36 -57.50 78.04 84.09
N ARG A 37 -58.82 78.01 83.90
CA ARG A 37 -59.48 77.18 82.86
C ARG A 37 -60.63 77.91 82.19
N SER A 38 -60.35 78.57 81.07
CA SER A 38 -61.36 78.87 80.05
C SER A 38 -60.73 78.99 78.65
N ALA A 39 -59.87 79.98 78.42
CA ALA A 39 -59.22 80.19 77.12
C ALA A 39 -58.08 79.20 76.83
N ASP A 40 -57.20 78.97 77.82
CA ASP A 40 -56.01 78.11 77.67
C ASP A 40 -56.37 76.63 77.41
N GLY A 41 -57.54 76.19 77.90
CA GLY A 41 -58.07 74.85 77.64
C GLY A 41 -58.34 74.57 76.17
N GLN A 42 -58.80 75.56 75.40
CA GLN A 42 -59.02 75.41 73.95
C GLN A 42 -57.71 75.35 73.17
N ALA A 43 -56.75 76.22 73.50
CA ALA A 43 -55.41 76.18 72.89
C ALA A 43 -54.70 74.84 73.16
N LEU A 44 -54.79 74.32 74.40
CA LEU A 44 -54.27 73.01 74.77
C LEU A 44 -54.99 71.85 74.05
N THR A 45 -56.28 71.95 73.74
CA THR A 45 -56.97 70.94 72.93
C THR A 45 -56.57 70.98 71.46
N GLU A 46 -56.39 72.17 70.88
CA GLU A 46 -55.97 72.30 69.47
C GLU A 46 -54.52 71.82 69.30
N ALA A 47 -53.62 72.19 70.22
CA ALA A 47 -52.23 71.70 70.23
C ALA A 47 -52.16 70.17 70.41
N ARG A 48 -53.04 69.57 71.23
CA ARG A 48 -53.16 68.11 71.36
C ARG A 48 -53.71 67.43 70.11
N LYS A 49 -54.56 68.10 69.34
CA LYS A 49 -55.08 67.60 68.06
C LYS A 49 -53.97 67.65 66.99
N GLN A 50 -53.29 68.79 66.85
CA GLN A 50 -52.14 68.95 65.97
C GLN A 50 -51.03 67.94 66.28
N LEU A 51 -50.70 67.70 67.56
CA LEU A 51 -49.71 66.68 67.94
C LEU A 51 -50.13 65.27 67.50
N LYS A 52 -51.42 64.92 67.56
CA LYS A 52 -51.92 63.63 67.07
C LYS A 52 -51.87 63.53 65.54
N GLU A 53 -52.27 64.58 64.85
CA GLU A 53 -52.21 64.68 63.38
C GLU A 53 -50.76 64.56 62.88
N GLU A 54 -49.82 65.28 63.49
CA GLU A 54 -48.39 65.22 63.18
C GLU A 54 -47.77 63.85 63.51
N THR A 55 -48.19 63.22 64.63
CA THR A 55 -47.75 61.86 64.99
C THR A 55 -48.28 60.84 63.97
N GLN A 56 -49.52 60.99 63.52
CA GLN A 56 -50.13 60.14 62.49
C GLN A 56 -49.41 60.30 61.14
N LEU A 57 -49.15 61.54 60.71
CA LEU A 57 -48.37 61.83 59.50
C LEU A 57 -46.96 61.22 59.58
N ARG A 58 -46.28 61.30 60.74
CA ARG A 58 -44.99 60.62 60.95
C ARG A 58 -45.09 59.11 60.77
N LEU A 59 -46.06 58.47 61.43
CA LEU A 59 -46.27 57.02 61.33
C LEU A 59 -46.59 56.59 59.89
N ASP A 60 -47.30 57.41 59.13
CA ASP A 60 -47.64 57.10 57.73
C ASP A 60 -46.45 57.31 56.79
N VAL A 61 -45.60 58.31 57.05
CA VAL A 61 -44.29 58.47 56.36
C VAL A 61 -43.33 57.33 56.71
N GLU A 62 -43.28 56.87 57.97
CA GLU A 62 -42.45 55.74 58.39
C GLU A 62 -42.86 54.44 57.67
N LYS A 63 -44.16 54.15 57.55
CA LYS A 63 -44.67 53.00 56.76
C LYS A 63 -44.31 53.11 55.28
N GLU A 64 -44.47 54.30 54.68
CA GLU A 64 -44.11 54.52 53.27
C GLU A 64 -42.61 54.32 53.05
N LEU A 65 -41.76 54.74 54.00
CA LEU A 65 -40.32 54.47 53.95
C LEU A 65 -40.01 52.97 54.07
N GLU A 66 -40.68 52.21 54.93
CA GLU A 66 -40.53 50.75 54.99
C GLU A 66 -40.92 50.08 53.67
N VAL A 67 -42.03 50.50 53.05
CA VAL A 67 -42.47 49.99 51.74
C VAL A 67 -41.46 50.33 50.64
N GLN A 68 -40.91 51.56 50.61
CA GLN A 68 -39.88 51.94 49.64
C GLN A 68 -38.55 51.20 49.85
N ILE A 69 -38.18 50.89 51.09
CA ILE A 69 -37.00 50.06 51.40
C ILE A 69 -37.23 48.63 50.87
N GLY A 70 -38.40 48.04 51.11
CA GLY A 70 -38.76 46.72 50.59
C GLY A 70 -38.72 46.66 49.06
N MET A 71 -39.40 47.60 48.39
CA MET A 71 -39.43 47.65 46.93
C MET A 71 -38.06 47.92 46.30
N ARG A 72 -37.17 48.68 46.97
CA ARG A 72 -35.76 48.81 46.55
C ARG A 72 -35.01 47.48 46.65
N GLN A 73 -35.15 46.75 47.76
CA GLN A 73 -34.50 45.45 47.94
C GLN A 73 -34.96 44.41 46.91
N GLU A 74 -36.26 44.37 46.61
CA GLU A 74 -36.82 43.52 45.56
C GLU A 74 -36.27 43.90 44.17
N MET A 75 -36.21 45.19 43.85
CA MET A 75 -35.65 45.67 42.59
C MET A 75 -34.14 45.35 42.46
N GLU A 76 -33.36 45.51 43.52
CA GLU A 76 -31.94 45.14 43.55
C GLU A 76 -31.73 43.63 43.36
N LEU A 77 -32.60 42.78 43.92
CA LEU A 77 -32.55 41.34 43.74
C LEU A 77 -32.92 40.95 42.30
N ALA A 78 -33.98 41.53 41.74
CA ALA A 78 -34.40 41.32 40.37
C ALA A 78 -33.32 41.76 39.35
N MET A 79 -32.66 42.89 39.60
CA MET A 79 -31.54 43.37 38.79
C MET A 79 -30.37 42.38 38.80
N LYS A 80 -29.95 41.89 39.97
CA LYS A 80 -28.87 40.87 40.09
C LYS A 80 -29.21 39.56 39.38
N MET A 81 -30.49 39.15 39.40
CA MET A 81 -30.94 37.97 38.65
C MET A 81 -30.87 38.19 37.13
N LEU A 82 -31.31 39.36 36.64
CA LEU A 82 -31.21 39.71 35.22
C LEU A 82 -29.75 39.85 34.75
N GLU A 83 -28.87 40.43 35.57
CA GLU A 83 -27.42 40.50 35.29
C GLU A 83 -26.82 39.10 35.15
N LYS A 84 -27.16 38.17 36.06
CA LYS A 84 -26.74 36.77 36.00
C LYS A 84 -27.25 36.07 34.74
N ASP A 85 -28.53 36.22 34.42
CA ASP A 85 -29.14 35.64 33.22
C ASP A 85 -28.47 36.18 31.93
N VAL A 86 -28.18 37.48 31.88
CA VAL A 86 -27.47 38.11 30.75
C VAL A 86 -26.06 37.54 30.62
N CYS A 87 -25.30 37.42 31.71
CA CYS A 87 -23.98 36.79 31.70
C CYS A 87 -24.05 35.34 31.17
N GLU A 88 -24.98 34.52 31.67
CA GLU A 88 -25.16 33.13 31.20
C GLU A 88 -25.54 33.05 29.72
N LYS A 89 -26.38 33.98 29.21
CA LYS A 89 -26.65 34.06 27.76
C LYS A 89 -25.42 34.49 26.97
N GLN A 90 -24.60 35.39 27.51
CA GLN A 90 -23.38 35.86 26.88
C GLN A 90 -22.36 34.71 26.74
N ASP A 91 -22.16 33.91 27.80
CA ASP A 91 -21.28 32.74 27.79
C ASP A 91 -21.78 31.66 26.81
N ALA A 92 -23.08 31.38 26.81
CA ALA A 92 -23.69 30.47 25.84
C ALA A 92 -23.50 30.94 24.38
N LEU A 93 -23.62 32.25 24.12
CA LEU A 93 -23.36 32.83 22.80
C LEU A 93 -21.88 32.73 22.40
N VAL A 94 -20.94 32.86 23.34
CA VAL A 94 -19.50 32.65 23.08
C VAL A 94 -19.23 31.18 22.74
N ALA A 95 -19.79 30.23 23.48
CA ALA A 95 -19.65 28.80 23.20
C ALA A 95 -20.22 28.41 21.82
N LEU A 96 -21.40 28.94 21.46
CA LEU A 96 -22.01 28.71 20.13
C LEU A 96 -21.19 29.34 18.99
N ARG A 97 -20.55 30.49 19.22
CA ARG A 97 -19.62 31.09 18.24
C ARG A 97 -18.39 30.21 18.03
N GLN A 98 -17.79 29.70 19.10
CA GLN A 98 -16.66 28.78 19.00
C GLN A 98 -17.04 27.51 18.21
N GLN A 99 -18.19 26.91 18.50
CA GLN A 99 -18.69 25.75 17.75
C GLN A 99 -18.86 26.03 16.24
N LEU A 100 -19.29 27.25 15.86
CA LEU A 100 -19.38 27.63 14.45
C LEU A 100 -18.00 27.77 13.78
N ASP A 101 -16.98 28.22 14.51
CA ASP A 101 -15.60 28.29 14.02
C ASP A 101 -14.95 26.91 13.92
N ASP A 102 -15.19 26.02 14.88
CA ASP A 102 -14.77 24.62 14.84
C ASP A 102 -15.39 23.89 13.64
N LEU A 103 -16.68 24.12 13.37
CA LEU A 103 -17.37 23.58 12.19
C LEU A 103 -16.82 24.13 10.86
N ARG A 104 -16.40 25.40 10.83
CA ARG A 104 -15.72 25.97 9.65
C ARG A 104 -14.36 25.33 9.43
N ALA A 105 -13.56 25.15 10.49
CA ALA A 105 -12.27 24.47 10.42
C ALA A 105 -12.42 23.03 9.91
N LEU A 106 -13.36 22.26 10.50
CA LEU A 106 -13.68 20.90 10.06
C LEU A 106 -14.13 20.85 8.59
N LYS A 107 -14.98 21.79 8.15
CA LYS A 107 -15.40 21.90 6.74
C LYS A 107 -14.19 22.08 5.82
N HIS A 108 -13.24 22.95 6.17
CA HIS A 108 -12.03 23.18 5.38
C HIS A 108 -11.14 21.92 5.34
N GLU A 109 -10.93 21.26 6.47
CA GLU A 109 -10.15 20.01 6.54
C GLU A 109 -10.78 18.88 5.70
N LEU A 110 -12.10 18.68 5.82
CA LEU A 110 -12.83 17.70 5.02
C LEU A 110 -12.79 18.03 3.53
N SER A 111 -12.88 19.32 3.15
CA SER A 111 -12.77 19.74 1.76
C SER A 111 -11.38 19.43 1.18
N PHE A 112 -10.32 19.65 1.96
CA PHE A 112 -8.94 19.33 1.58
C PHE A 112 -8.70 17.81 1.47
N LYS A 113 -9.21 17.03 2.43
CA LYS A 113 -9.19 15.56 2.38
C LYS A 113 -9.96 15.00 1.19
N LEU A 114 -11.10 15.60 0.84
CA LEU A 114 -11.88 15.23 -0.34
C LEU A 114 -11.12 15.54 -1.64
N GLN A 115 -10.51 16.73 -1.75
CA GLN A 115 -9.73 17.14 -2.92
C GLN A 115 -8.48 16.27 -3.15
N SER A 116 -7.76 15.93 -2.07
CA SER A 116 -6.60 15.03 -2.15
C SER A 116 -7.00 13.59 -2.51
N SER A 117 -8.11 13.09 -1.97
CA SER A 117 -8.69 11.80 -2.35
C SER A 117 -9.10 11.76 -3.83
N ASP A 118 -9.83 12.77 -4.31
CA ASP A 118 -10.23 12.92 -5.71
C ASP A 118 -9.02 12.96 -6.66
N MET A 119 -7.94 13.66 -6.28
CA MET A 119 -6.70 13.66 -7.07
C MET A 119 -6.04 12.26 -7.10
N GLY A 120 -6.04 11.53 -5.99
CA GLY A 120 -5.58 10.14 -5.93
C GLY A 120 -6.44 9.17 -6.75
N VAL A 121 -7.76 9.38 -6.80
CA VAL A 121 -8.68 8.63 -7.67
C VAL A 121 -8.41 8.91 -9.14
N LYS A 122 -8.18 10.18 -9.51
CA LYS A 122 -7.81 10.57 -10.89
C LYS A 122 -6.52 9.90 -11.35
N GLN A 123 -5.47 9.92 -10.53
CA GLN A 123 -4.21 9.23 -10.82
C GLN A 123 -4.39 7.71 -10.99
N LYS A 124 -5.19 7.07 -10.12
CA LYS A 124 -5.51 5.63 -10.25
C LYS A 124 -6.31 5.32 -11.51
N SER A 125 -7.28 6.18 -11.87
CA SER A 125 -8.07 6.05 -13.09
C SER A 125 -7.21 6.15 -14.35
N GLU A 126 -6.27 7.10 -14.39
CA GLU A 126 -5.33 7.24 -15.50
C GLU A 126 -4.41 6.02 -15.63
N LEU A 127 -3.88 5.52 -14.51
CA LEU A 127 -3.08 4.28 -14.50
C LEU A 127 -3.90 3.07 -14.98
N ASN A 128 -5.17 2.96 -14.57
CA ASN A 128 -6.05 1.89 -15.03
C ASN A 128 -6.30 1.97 -16.54
N SER A 129 -6.60 3.15 -17.09
CA SER A 129 -6.77 3.36 -18.53
C SER A 129 -5.51 2.98 -19.33
N ARG A 130 -4.31 3.33 -18.84
CA ARG A 130 -3.03 2.90 -19.44
C ARG A 130 -2.80 1.39 -19.38
N LEU A 131 -3.30 0.70 -18.35
CA LEU A 131 -3.23 -0.77 -18.23
C LEU A 131 -4.25 -1.47 -19.14
N GLU A 132 -5.46 -0.93 -19.26
CA GLU A 132 -6.48 -1.38 -20.21
C GLU A 132 -5.98 -1.26 -21.65
N GLU A 133 -5.37 -0.13 -22.02
CA GLU A 133 -4.78 0.05 -23.34
C GLU A 133 -3.69 -0.99 -23.63
N LYS A 134 -2.75 -1.21 -22.70
CA LYS A 134 -1.74 -2.26 -22.83
C LYS A 134 -2.34 -3.67 -22.94
N THR A 135 -3.40 -3.94 -22.18
CA THR A 135 -4.11 -5.23 -22.24
C THR A 135 -4.74 -5.45 -23.62
N ASN A 136 -5.34 -4.40 -24.20
CA ASN A 136 -5.90 -4.41 -25.55
C ASN A 136 -4.81 -4.58 -26.63
N GLN A 137 -3.67 -3.90 -26.50
CA GLN A 137 -2.51 -4.07 -27.39
C GLN A 137 -1.93 -5.50 -27.32
N MET A 138 -1.83 -6.08 -26.12
CA MET A 138 -1.42 -7.47 -25.92
C MET A 138 -2.42 -8.45 -26.55
N ALA A 139 -3.72 -8.26 -26.35
CA ALA A 139 -4.77 -9.10 -26.94
C ALA A 139 -4.73 -9.06 -28.49
N ALA A 140 -4.51 -7.88 -29.09
CA ALA A 140 -4.33 -7.75 -30.53
C ALA A 140 -3.08 -8.50 -31.03
N THR A 141 -1.96 -8.39 -30.30
CA THR A 141 -0.71 -9.09 -30.61
C THR A 141 -0.88 -10.62 -30.53
N ILE A 142 -1.52 -11.12 -29.48
CA ILE A 142 -1.84 -12.54 -29.31
C ILE A 142 -2.68 -13.05 -30.49
N LYS A 143 -3.76 -12.35 -30.85
CA LYS A 143 -4.62 -12.69 -31.98
C LYS A 143 -3.84 -12.75 -33.31
N GLN A 144 -2.90 -11.84 -33.53
CA GLN A 144 -2.02 -11.86 -34.71
C GLN A 144 -1.07 -13.07 -34.71
N LEU A 145 -0.49 -13.41 -33.56
CA LEU A 145 0.38 -14.58 -33.39
C LEU A 145 -0.39 -15.89 -33.59
N GLU A 146 -1.59 -16.01 -33.03
CA GLU A 146 -2.49 -17.15 -33.25
C GLU A 146 -2.83 -17.33 -34.75
N GLN A 147 -3.13 -16.25 -35.46
CA GLN A 147 -3.39 -16.30 -36.90
C GLN A 147 -2.17 -16.79 -37.68
N ARG A 148 -0.97 -16.29 -37.36
CA ARG A 148 0.29 -16.73 -37.99
C ARG A 148 0.58 -18.20 -37.69
N LEU A 149 0.37 -18.65 -36.46
CA LEU A 149 0.57 -20.05 -36.07
C LEU A 149 -0.40 -20.96 -36.81
N ARG A 150 -1.69 -20.62 -36.89
CA ARG A 150 -2.69 -21.37 -37.67
C ARG A 150 -2.36 -21.42 -39.17
N GLN A 151 -1.72 -20.40 -39.72
CA GLN A 151 -1.28 -20.39 -41.12
C GLN A 151 -0.07 -21.30 -41.34
N ALA A 152 0.96 -21.18 -40.51
CA ALA A 152 2.14 -22.05 -40.55
C ALA A 152 1.78 -23.53 -40.32
N GLU A 153 0.81 -23.82 -39.46
CA GLU A 153 0.26 -25.17 -39.23
C GLU A 153 -0.32 -25.77 -40.52
N LYS A 154 -1.09 -24.99 -41.29
CA LYS A 154 -1.66 -25.44 -42.58
C LYS A 154 -0.58 -25.69 -43.63
N GLU A 155 0.38 -24.76 -43.76
CA GLU A 155 1.50 -24.89 -44.71
C GLU A 155 2.35 -26.13 -44.38
N ARG A 156 2.62 -26.37 -43.09
CA ARG A 156 3.29 -27.58 -42.59
C ARG A 156 2.50 -28.85 -42.92
N GLN A 157 1.17 -28.84 -42.80
CA GLN A 157 0.31 -29.98 -43.14
C GLN A 157 0.30 -30.27 -44.65
N LEU A 158 0.21 -29.24 -45.49
CA LEU A 158 0.28 -29.38 -46.95
C LEU A 158 1.64 -29.94 -47.38
N ALA A 159 2.74 -29.34 -46.93
CA ALA A 159 4.09 -29.84 -47.22
C ALA A 159 4.32 -31.28 -46.72
N GLN A 160 3.66 -31.69 -45.63
CA GLN A 160 3.68 -33.09 -45.17
C GLN A 160 2.87 -34.03 -46.06
N GLN A 161 1.76 -33.58 -46.66
CA GLN A 161 1.00 -34.36 -47.64
C GLN A 161 1.79 -34.51 -48.94
N ASP A 162 2.33 -33.40 -49.47
CA ASP A 162 3.18 -33.41 -50.67
C ASP A 162 4.40 -34.31 -50.49
N ASN A 163 5.05 -34.27 -49.31
CA ASN A 163 6.19 -35.15 -49.02
C ASN A 163 5.80 -36.64 -48.89
N ARG A 164 4.56 -36.96 -48.49
CA ARG A 164 4.04 -38.34 -48.48
C ARG A 164 3.75 -38.83 -49.89
N LEU A 165 3.09 -38.02 -50.71
CA LEU A 165 2.81 -38.33 -52.12
C LEU A 165 4.10 -38.54 -52.90
N PHE A 166 5.05 -37.60 -52.78
CA PHE A 166 6.39 -37.72 -53.36
C PHE A 166 7.09 -39.02 -52.95
N LYS A 167 7.07 -39.38 -51.65
CA LYS A 167 7.67 -40.63 -51.18
C LYS A 167 6.99 -41.87 -51.75
N GLN A 168 5.67 -41.84 -51.93
CA GLN A 168 4.92 -42.91 -52.56
C GLN A 168 5.29 -43.05 -54.04
N GLU A 169 5.21 -41.97 -54.83
CA GLU A 169 5.56 -41.96 -56.25
C GLU A 169 7.00 -42.45 -56.51
N PHE A 170 7.96 -42.01 -55.68
CA PHE A 170 9.34 -42.46 -55.77
C PHE A 170 9.49 -43.93 -55.34
N GLY A 171 8.77 -44.38 -54.31
CA GLY A 171 8.73 -45.79 -53.91
C GLY A 171 8.19 -46.69 -55.02
N ASP A 172 7.05 -46.34 -55.60
CA ASP A 172 6.42 -47.06 -56.71
C ASP A 172 7.33 -47.09 -57.94
N LYS A 173 8.02 -45.97 -58.24
CA LYS A 173 9.00 -45.92 -59.33
C LYS A 173 10.24 -46.79 -59.08
N ILE A 174 10.75 -46.82 -57.85
CA ILE A 174 11.87 -47.69 -57.45
C ILE A 174 11.45 -49.16 -57.59
N ASN A 175 10.29 -49.55 -57.05
CA ASN A 175 9.75 -50.91 -57.15
C ASN A 175 9.58 -51.34 -58.61
N SER A 176 9.03 -50.46 -59.45
CA SER A 176 8.87 -50.71 -60.90
C SER A 176 10.21 -50.93 -61.61
N LEU A 177 11.25 -50.15 -61.27
CA LEU A 177 12.59 -50.30 -61.84
C LEU A 177 13.30 -51.56 -61.31
N GLN A 178 13.11 -51.92 -60.03
CA GLN A 178 13.65 -53.17 -59.46
C GLN A 178 13.10 -54.40 -60.19
N LEU A 179 11.78 -54.47 -60.39
CA LEU A 179 11.14 -55.56 -61.14
C LEU A 179 11.65 -55.65 -62.60
N GLN A 180 11.91 -54.51 -63.26
CA GLN A 180 12.50 -54.48 -64.60
C GLN A 180 13.95 -55.00 -64.60
N VAL A 181 14.76 -54.62 -63.61
CA VAL A 181 16.15 -55.09 -63.46
C VAL A 181 16.20 -56.58 -63.15
N GLU A 182 15.29 -57.09 -62.33
CA GLU A 182 15.15 -58.52 -62.02
C GLU A 182 14.76 -59.32 -63.27
N GLU A 183 13.75 -58.88 -64.02
CA GLU A 183 13.33 -59.54 -65.27
C GLU A 183 14.42 -59.51 -66.35
N LEU A 184 15.11 -58.37 -66.54
CA LEU A 184 16.26 -58.29 -67.45
C LEU A 184 17.42 -59.18 -66.99
N SER A 185 17.65 -59.32 -65.68
CA SER A 185 18.66 -60.23 -65.13
C SER A 185 18.28 -61.71 -65.33
N ARG A 186 17.00 -62.04 -65.23
CA ARG A 186 16.44 -63.37 -65.53
C ARG A 186 16.58 -63.70 -67.02
N GLN A 187 16.29 -62.75 -67.90
CA GLN A 187 16.49 -62.89 -69.35
C GLN A 187 17.97 -63.05 -69.70
N ARG A 188 18.87 -62.24 -69.10
CA ARG A 188 20.31 -62.34 -69.33
C ARG A 188 20.85 -63.70 -68.90
N SER A 189 20.50 -64.17 -67.71
CA SER A 189 20.95 -65.49 -67.20
C SER A 189 20.35 -66.66 -67.99
N HIS A 190 19.14 -66.53 -68.54
CA HIS A 190 18.58 -67.50 -69.48
C HIS A 190 19.39 -67.55 -70.79
N LEU A 191 19.66 -66.40 -71.43
CA LEU A 191 20.47 -66.33 -72.65
C LEU A 191 21.93 -66.78 -72.43
N GLU A 192 22.52 -66.46 -71.28
CA GLU A 192 23.84 -66.98 -70.86
C GLU A 192 23.84 -68.52 -70.79
N LEU A 193 22.77 -69.14 -70.26
CA LEU A 193 22.61 -70.59 -70.21
C LEU A 193 22.44 -71.20 -71.61
N GLU A 194 21.68 -70.56 -72.50
CA GLU A 194 21.51 -71.01 -73.88
C GLU A 194 22.80 -70.92 -74.69
N LEU A 195 23.52 -69.79 -74.60
CA LEU A 195 24.86 -69.63 -75.19
C LEU A 195 25.85 -70.66 -74.67
N LYS A 196 25.75 -71.05 -73.38
CA LYS A 196 26.57 -72.09 -72.79
C LYS A 196 26.23 -73.48 -73.35
N ARG A 197 24.94 -73.81 -73.47
CA ARG A 197 24.45 -75.05 -74.11
C ARG A 197 24.86 -75.13 -75.59
N GLU A 198 24.79 -74.02 -76.33
CA GLU A 198 25.32 -73.97 -77.70
C GLU A 198 26.83 -74.21 -77.71
N ARG A 199 27.60 -73.52 -76.87
CA ARG A 199 29.06 -73.74 -76.78
C ARG A 199 29.41 -75.19 -76.46
N GLU A 200 28.63 -75.86 -75.61
CA GLU A 200 28.76 -77.28 -75.29
C GLU A 200 28.43 -78.18 -76.50
N ARG A 201 27.34 -77.89 -77.25
CA ARG A 201 27.02 -78.56 -78.53
C ARG A 201 28.15 -78.43 -79.56
N TRP A 202 28.64 -77.20 -79.76
CA TRP A 202 29.74 -76.92 -80.69
C TRP A 202 31.05 -77.60 -80.27
N SER A 203 31.30 -77.70 -78.96
CA SER A 203 32.47 -78.39 -78.40
C SER A 203 32.38 -79.91 -78.56
N GLN A 204 31.19 -80.50 -78.39
CA GLN A 204 30.94 -81.93 -78.67
C GLN A 204 31.05 -82.22 -80.18
N SER A 205 30.56 -81.33 -81.04
CA SER A 205 30.70 -81.46 -82.50
C SER A 205 32.17 -81.35 -82.95
N HIS A 206 32.97 -80.46 -82.33
CA HIS A 206 34.41 -80.35 -82.60
C HIS A 206 35.27 -81.48 -82.00
N GLN A 207 34.78 -82.28 -81.06
CA GLN A 207 35.52 -83.44 -80.54
C GLN A 207 35.69 -84.59 -81.55
N HIS A 208 35.10 -84.50 -82.75
CA HIS A 208 35.35 -85.41 -83.87
C HIS A 208 36.33 -84.89 -84.95
N SER A 209 37.08 -83.81 -84.70
CA SER A 209 38.23 -83.46 -85.55
C SER A 209 39.40 -82.80 -84.82
N GLN A 210 40.33 -83.67 -84.45
CA GLN A 210 41.79 -83.50 -84.23
C GLN A 210 42.32 -82.45 -83.23
N GLU A 211 43.44 -82.87 -82.63
CA GLU A 211 44.22 -82.16 -81.61
C GLU A 211 45.45 -81.45 -82.28
N PRO A 212 46.50 -81.00 -81.58
CA PRO A 212 46.74 -79.58 -81.36
C PRO A 212 48.04 -79.04 -82.02
N ARG A 213 48.18 -77.71 -82.08
CA ARG A 213 49.42 -77.02 -81.65
C ARG A 213 49.30 -75.51 -81.49
N ARG A 214 50.21 -74.97 -80.68
CA ARG A 214 50.33 -73.56 -80.25
C ARG A 214 50.73 -72.63 -81.40
N SER A 215 50.23 -71.39 -81.42
CA SER A 215 51.05 -70.18 -81.15
C SER A 215 50.31 -68.84 -81.32
N THR A 216 50.47 -67.98 -80.32
CA THR A 216 50.69 -66.51 -80.38
C THR A 216 49.88 -65.62 -81.34
N LYS A 217 49.13 -64.67 -80.78
CA LYS A 217 49.05 -63.28 -81.29
C LYS A 217 48.59 -62.31 -80.20
N ASN A 218 49.32 -61.20 -80.04
CA ASN A 218 48.96 -60.08 -79.18
C ASN A 218 47.72 -59.34 -79.72
N TRP A 219 46.89 -58.81 -78.82
CA TRP A 219 46.23 -57.52 -79.05
C TRP A 219 46.29 -56.65 -77.79
N LEU A 220 46.82 -55.46 -78.00
CA LEU A 220 46.91 -54.33 -77.08
C LEU A 220 45.53 -53.69 -76.87
N ARG A 221 45.12 -53.39 -75.62
CA ARG A 221 44.38 -52.16 -75.25
C ARG A 221 44.53 -51.81 -73.76
N GLN A 222 44.50 -50.50 -73.51
CA GLN A 222 44.32 -49.83 -72.21
C GLN A 222 42.87 -50.08 -71.71
N ASP A 223 42.43 -49.75 -70.49
CA ASP A 223 42.66 -48.52 -69.71
C ASP A 223 42.44 -48.67 -68.19
N GLY A 224 42.97 -47.69 -67.43
CA GLY A 224 42.17 -47.05 -66.37
C GLY A 224 41.99 -47.75 -65.02
N LYS A 225 43.05 -48.23 -64.36
CA LYS A 225 43.01 -48.38 -62.88
C LYS A 225 43.15 -47.02 -62.19
N LEU A 226 42.06 -46.26 -62.14
CA LEU A 226 41.96 -45.11 -61.23
C LEU A 226 41.58 -45.59 -59.83
N LYS A 227 42.48 -45.36 -58.86
CA LYS A 227 42.12 -45.38 -57.44
C LYS A 227 41.11 -44.27 -57.20
N ILE A 228 39.94 -44.59 -56.67
CA ILE A 228 39.15 -43.59 -55.94
C ILE A 228 39.72 -43.55 -54.53
N GLN A 229 40.38 -42.43 -54.25
CA GLN A 229 40.94 -42.06 -52.97
C GLN A 229 39.79 -41.66 -52.03
N GLU A 230 39.79 -42.17 -50.81
CA GLU A 230 38.79 -41.83 -49.81
C GLU A 230 39.09 -40.42 -49.25
N GLU A 231 38.50 -39.39 -49.86
CA GLU A 231 38.57 -38.02 -49.36
C GLU A 231 37.21 -37.57 -48.83
N ASN A 232 37.10 -37.52 -47.50
CA ASN A 232 36.04 -36.81 -46.81
C ASN A 232 36.59 -35.53 -46.17
N PRO A 233 36.28 -34.36 -46.75
CA PRO A 233 36.16 -33.16 -45.94
C PRO A 233 34.90 -32.34 -46.26
N LYS A 234 33.98 -32.35 -45.28
CA LYS A 234 33.24 -31.17 -44.76
C LYS A 234 32.56 -30.23 -45.77
N LEU A 235 31.22 -30.16 -45.67
CA LEU A 235 30.50 -28.86 -45.61
C LEU A 235 29.05 -29.05 -45.13
N LYS A 236 28.78 -28.74 -43.84
CA LYS A 236 27.46 -28.33 -43.34
C LYS A 236 27.52 -27.78 -41.90
N GLN A 237 27.49 -26.46 -41.81
CA GLN A 237 26.90 -25.66 -40.75
C GLN A 237 26.22 -24.47 -41.47
N PRO A 238 25.12 -23.88 -40.96
CA PRO A 238 25.10 -23.37 -39.59
C PRO A 238 23.78 -23.50 -38.79
N LEU A 239 23.91 -23.09 -37.53
CA LEU A 239 22.92 -22.38 -36.69
C LEU A 239 21.96 -23.19 -35.80
N ARG A 240 22.05 -22.87 -34.48
CA ARG A 240 21.06 -22.96 -33.36
C ARG A 240 19.98 -24.05 -33.41
N GLU A 241 19.77 -24.81 -32.34
CA GLU A 241 19.27 -24.22 -31.09
C GLU A 241 19.60 -25.06 -29.84
N GLU A 242 19.91 -24.38 -28.73
CA GLU A 242 20.27 -25.00 -27.44
C GLU A 242 19.08 -24.83 -26.48
N ASN A 243 18.41 -25.94 -26.12
CA ASN A 243 17.42 -25.98 -25.05
C ASN A 243 17.11 -27.43 -24.64
N SER A 244 17.74 -27.91 -23.56
CA SER A 244 17.24 -29.00 -22.70
C SER A 244 18.06 -29.03 -21.40
N ILE A 245 17.54 -28.36 -20.37
CA ILE A 245 18.11 -28.37 -19.01
C ILE A 245 17.18 -29.19 -18.11
N LEU A 246 17.72 -30.19 -17.42
CA LEU A 246 17.21 -30.79 -16.18
C LEU A 246 18.41 -31.50 -15.49
N PRO A 247 18.37 -31.76 -14.16
CA PRO A 247 19.36 -31.11 -13.29
C PRO A 247 20.15 -32.11 -12.44
N HIS A 248 21.27 -31.65 -11.86
CA HIS A 248 21.92 -32.38 -10.78
C HIS A 248 22.33 -31.48 -9.61
N LYS A 249 22.19 -32.04 -8.40
CA LYS A 249 22.71 -31.55 -7.11
C LYS A 249 24.25 -31.41 -7.23
N THR A 250 24.99 -30.61 -6.47
CA THR A 250 25.18 -30.52 -5.00
C THR A 250 26.08 -29.28 -4.76
N SER A 251 26.35 -28.70 -3.59
CA SER A 251 26.14 -29.07 -2.18
C SER A 251 26.03 -27.82 -1.29
N TRP A 252 25.73 -28.00 0.00
CA TRP A 252 26.17 -27.10 1.07
C TRP A 252 27.61 -27.43 1.49
N PHE A 253 28.45 -26.43 1.75
CA PHE A 253 29.08 -26.19 3.06
C PHE A 253 29.84 -24.84 3.08
N ALA A 254 30.15 -24.35 4.27
CA ALA A 254 30.59 -22.99 4.53
C ALA A 254 32.02 -22.65 4.09
N LEU A 255 32.24 -21.36 3.82
CA LEU A 255 33.52 -20.69 4.05
C LEU A 255 33.23 -19.35 4.76
N VAL A 256 33.84 -19.18 5.93
CA VAL A 256 33.74 -17.99 6.80
C VAL A 256 35.10 -17.31 6.82
N VAL A 257 35.14 -15.98 6.99
CA VAL A 257 36.35 -15.12 7.05
C VAL A 257 37.00 -14.98 5.65
N GLN A 258 37.25 -13.79 5.11
CA GLN A 258 38.08 -12.76 5.73
C GLN A 258 37.82 -11.34 5.20
N GLU A 259 38.00 -10.38 6.10
CA GLU A 259 37.99 -8.93 5.87
C GLU A 259 39.34 -8.47 5.31
N GLN A 260 39.35 -7.83 4.14
CA GLN A 260 40.49 -7.03 3.68
C GLN A 260 40.09 -6.02 2.60
N LEU A 261 40.45 -4.75 2.83
CA LEU A 261 40.39 -3.69 1.83
C LEU A 261 41.58 -3.78 0.86
N SER A 262 41.35 -3.39 -0.40
CA SER A 262 42.23 -2.56 -1.26
C SER A 262 42.43 -3.11 -2.67
N GLY A 263 42.30 -2.25 -3.69
CA GLY A 263 42.71 -2.53 -5.07
C GLY A 263 41.83 -1.87 -6.14
N PRO A 264 42.26 -0.77 -6.78
CA PRO A 264 41.51 -0.18 -7.89
C PRO A 264 41.83 -0.92 -9.19
N GLY A 265 40.91 -1.75 -9.71
CA GLY A 265 41.19 -2.42 -11.00
C GLY A 265 40.18 -3.42 -11.56
N SER A 266 39.21 -3.95 -10.81
CA SER A 266 38.23 -4.87 -11.37
C SER A 266 37.07 -4.11 -12.02
N THR A 267 36.93 -4.23 -13.35
CA THR A 267 35.83 -3.59 -14.11
C THR A 267 34.57 -4.44 -14.00
N GLU A 268 34.04 -4.57 -12.79
CA GLU A 268 32.93 -5.47 -12.46
C GLU A 268 31.61 -4.95 -12.99
N VAL A 269 31.22 -5.44 -14.16
CA VAL A 269 29.91 -5.18 -14.76
C VAL A 269 28.84 -5.95 -13.97
N CYS A 270 27.67 -5.33 -13.75
CA CYS A 270 26.55 -5.99 -13.06
C CYS A 270 26.18 -7.30 -13.76
N GLN A 271 26.16 -8.42 -13.04
CA GLN A 271 25.91 -9.74 -13.64
C GLN A 271 24.49 -9.88 -14.21
N LEU A 272 23.54 -9.04 -13.76
CA LEU A 272 22.15 -9.03 -14.22
C LEU A 272 21.91 -8.16 -15.45
N CYS A 273 22.12 -6.83 -15.34
CA CYS A 273 21.82 -5.90 -16.45
C CYS A 273 22.96 -5.71 -17.45
N ARG A 274 24.20 -6.04 -17.06
CA ARG A 274 25.44 -5.90 -17.87
C ARG A 274 25.68 -4.50 -18.47
N GLU A 275 25.07 -3.46 -17.92
CA GLU A 275 25.15 -2.10 -18.50
C GLU A 275 26.51 -1.42 -18.31
N GLU A 276 26.99 -0.82 -19.40
CA GLU A 276 28.16 0.06 -19.48
C GLU A 276 28.05 1.26 -18.52
N SER A 277 26.83 1.80 -18.37
CA SER A 277 26.45 2.90 -17.46
C SER A 277 26.81 2.63 -15.99
N SER A 278 26.97 1.36 -15.62
CA SER A 278 27.22 0.91 -14.26
C SER A 278 28.70 0.72 -13.93
N ARG A 279 29.62 0.89 -14.91
CA ARG A 279 31.06 0.56 -14.76
C ARG A 279 31.84 1.47 -13.78
N GLY A 280 31.20 2.51 -13.23
CA GLY A 280 31.76 3.38 -12.17
C GLY A 280 30.89 3.56 -10.92
N LYS A 281 29.78 2.82 -10.77
CA LYS A 281 28.90 2.90 -9.58
C LYS A 281 29.29 1.84 -8.54
N ARG A 282 29.08 2.13 -7.24
CA ARG A 282 29.26 1.16 -6.15
C ARG A 282 28.49 -0.13 -6.46
N LYS A 283 29.10 -1.27 -6.19
CA LYS A 283 28.54 -2.61 -6.42
C LYS A 283 28.22 -3.26 -5.08
N ASN A 284 27.17 -4.07 -5.08
CA ASN A 284 26.75 -4.84 -3.93
C ASN A 284 26.90 -6.34 -4.24
N ILE A 285 27.30 -7.10 -3.23
CA ILE A 285 27.35 -8.57 -3.29
C ILE A 285 26.03 -9.09 -2.74
N CYS A 286 25.31 -9.91 -3.51
CA CYS A 286 24.08 -10.55 -3.05
C CYS A 286 24.40 -11.59 -1.97
N LYS A 287 23.86 -11.43 -0.77
CA LYS A 287 24.13 -12.32 0.36
C LYS A 287 23.55 -13.74 0.21
N ASN A 288 22.64 -13.95 -0.74
CA ASN A 288 22.05 -15.26 -1.05
C ASN A 288 22.83 -16.05 -2.12
N CYS A 289 23.37 -15.39 -3.15
CA CYS A 289 24.02 -16.07 -4.29
C CYS A 289 25.47 -15.66 -4.56
N GLY A 290 26.05 -14.73 -3.79
CA GLY A 290 27.43 -14.26 -3.95
C GLY A 290 27.71 -13.40 -5.20
N GLY A 291 26.74 -13.24 -6.10
CA GLY A 291 26.90 -12.46 -7.32
C GLY A 291 27.05 -10.96 -7.09
N ILE A 292 27.65 -10.26 -8.07
CA ILE A 292 27.97 -8.83 -8.02
C ILE A 292 26.99 -8.02 -8.88
N PHE A 293 26.30 -7.07 -8.24
CA PHE A 293 25.19 -6.33 -8.83
C PHE A 293 25.34 -4.82 -8.63
N CYS A 294 24.74 -4.02 -9.51
CA CYS A 294 24.56 -2.59 -9.25
C CYS A 294 23.40 -2.38 -8.26
N GLU A 295 23.40 -1.23 -7.60
CA GLU A 295 22.36 -0.79 -6.66
C GLU A 295 20.93 -0.97 -7.18
N SER A 296 20.68 -0.62 -8.46
CA SER A 296 19.38 -0.78 -9.12
C SER A 296 18.93 -2.24 -9.33
N CYS A 297 19.83 -3.22 -9.25
CA CYS A 297 19.55 -4.65 -9.37
C CYS A 297 19.65 -5.42 -8.04
N SER A 298 19.90 -4.69 -6.94
CA SER A 298 20.04 -5.21 -5.59
C SER A 298 19.46 -4.24 -4.55
N GLY A 299 18.38 -3.54 -4.90
CA GLY A 299 17.77 -2.52 -4.05
C GLY A 299 16.98 -3.09 -2.87
N ASN A 300 16.81 -4.41 -2.82
CA ASN A 300 15.94 -5.11 -1.89
C ASN A 300 16.72 -5.81 -0.77
N GLU A 301 16.16 -5.79 0.43
CA GLU A 301 16.70 -6.41 1.64
C GLU A 301 15.64 -7.35 2.24
N LEU A 302 16.06 -8.53 2.72
CA LEU A 302 15.18 -9.47 3.43
C LEU A 302 15.99 -10.28 4.47
N PRO A 303 15.35 -10.79 5.54
CA PRO A 303 16.02 -11.68 6.48
C PRO A 303 16.36 -13.01 5.78
N LEU A 304 17.60 -13.45 5.87
CA LEU A 304 18.06 -14.71 5.30
C LEU A 304 18.14 -15.79 6.38
N PRO A 305 18.05 -17.10 6.06
CA PRO A 305 18.27 -18.17 7.04
C PRO A 305 19.64 -18.12 7.73
N SER A 306 20.60 -17.39 7.14
CA SER A 306 21.96 -17.15 7.64
C SER A 306 22.13 -15.88 8.49
N SER A 307 21.14 -14.99 8.57
CA SER A 307 21.22 -13.72 9.30
C SER A 307 19.83 -13.24 9.73
N ILE A 308 19.64 -12.96 11.03
CA ILE A 308 18.36 -12.46 11.56
C ILE A 308 18.06 -11.01 11.11
N ASN A 309 19.09 -10.30 10.64
CA ASN A 309 18.96 -8.93 10.14
C ASN A 309 18.60 -8.94 8.64
N PRO A 310 17.93 -7.91 8.11
CA PRO A 310 17.71 -7.77 6.67
C PRO A 310 19.05 -7.66 5.92
N GLU A 311 19.29 -8.59 5.00
CA GLU A 311 20.49 -8.66 4.18
C GLU A 311 20.18 -8.29 2.73
N ARG A 312 21.11 -7.60 2.07
CA ARG A 312 20.92 -7.12 0.69
C ARG A 312 21.01 -8.27 -0.32
N VAL A 313 20.00 -8.42 -1.16
CA VAL A 313 19.89 -9.48 -2.18
C VAL A 313 19.62 -8.89 -3.56
N CYS A 314 19.98 -9.63 -4.61
CA CYS A 314 19.62 -9.25 -5.98
C CYS A 314 18.16 -9.59 -6.30
N ASP A 315 17.56 -8.86 -7.24
CA ASP A 315 16.14 -8.97 -7.55
C ASP A 315 15.66 -10.39 -7.94
N PRO A 316 16.44 -11.23 -8.65
CA PRO A 316 16.08 -12.63 -8.89
C PRO A 316 15.96 -13.43 -7.59
N CYS A 317 16.94 -13.31 -6.68
CA CYS A 317 16.91 -13.98 -5.38
C CYS A 317 15.79 -13.44 -4.50
N HIS A 318 15.55 -12.12 -4.50
CA HIS A 318 14.45 -11.50 -3.78
C HIS A 318 13.09 -12.10 -4.18
N LYS A 319 12.82 -12.17 -5.49
CA LYS A 319 11.58 -12.79 -6.03
C LYS A 319 11.46 -14.26 -5.64
N GLN A 320 12.55 -15.03 -5.80
CA GLN A 320 12.55 -16.46 -5.48
C GLN A 320 12.32 -16.72 -3.98
N LEU A 321 12.97 -15.96 -3.10
CA LEU A 321 12.86 -16.14 -1.66
C LEU A 321 11.48 -15.70 -1.14
N ILE A 322 10.93 -14.57 -1.61
CA ILE A 322 9.54 -14.20 -1.30
C ILE A 322 8.57 -15.29 -1.75
N GLN A 323 8.74 -15.83 -2.96
CA GLN A 323 7.87 -16.90 -3.45
C GLN A 323 7.98 -18.15 -2.56
N GLN A 324 9.19 -18.55 -2.17
CA GLN A 324 9.42 -19.65 -1.24
C GLN A 324 8.75 -19.41 0.13
N TYR A 325 8.97 -18.25 0.76
CA TYR A 325 8.32 -17.89 2.03
C TYR A 325 6.79 -17.83 1.94
N SER A 326 6.22 -17.47 0.78
CA SER A 326 4.77 -17.50 0.55
C SER A 326 4.19 -18.89 0.25
N SER A 327 5.05 -19.88 -0.05
CA SER A 327 4.64 -21.22 -0.49
C SER A 327 4.97 -22.34 0.51
N SER A 328 5.74 -22.06 1.56
CA SER A 328 5.81 -22.92 2.74
C SER A 328 4.54 -22.76 3.58
N PRO A 329 3.72 -23.80 3.77
CA PRO A 329 2.73 -23.82 4.84
C PRO A 329 3.46 -23.80 6.19
N LEU A 330 2.85 -23.15 7.18
CA LEU A 330 3.19 -23.30 8.59
C LEU A 330 2.87 -24.72 9.09
#